data_AF-A0AB36WRA4-F1
#
_entry.id   AF-A0AB36WRA4-F1
#
_cell.length_a   1.000
_cell.length_b   1.000
_cell.length_c   1.000
_cell.angle_alpha   90.00
_cell.angle_beta   90.00
_cell.angle_gamma   90.00
#
_symmetry.space_group_name_H-M   'P 1'
#
loop_
_entity.id
_entity.type
_entity.pdbx_description
1 polymer ?
#
loop_
_entity_poly.entity_id
_entity_poly.type
_entity_poly.pdbx_seq_one_letter_code
_entity_poly.pdbx_strand_id
1 'polypeptide(L)'
;MNMDDFKKLKLSNTDIEEIEGLLQVTRENPSGEVYAKAQTVIGGLLLKNKYNQEAINYWNSIKLADSAELYAKAKFNIGLEYKKKNLYQRAIENFEEINQEYSKLYFSAASYQKGIILNYIYNNFEDALKLWNNIKIEDTKEGFAAAQYHIAKVYETKKDNYIKALEYLNKVNKDDFLNFYNLAVLNIANIKAYKFNEYKEAIIVLSTLSERTEDDIRIKADYLLGKLHFELEKYEEAEKYFQLSKKGIPYESLCFISICRLLMNEDTLSFGVKLTELFCYTRDIITLLKIEFDTKVNNLKSLERKLAHYTSTDTCNKLMNDSLEETSPSSFRLNTISNVNDPSEGQVLRRYLSNYDQESPYNLKLDDNLHAFIGCFTFNHDSLNQFRLYGKTDDKEASGLSLVFSKRFFQTEEDLSYEEILSSQINNKGESFSTKDIDSETIVKSI
;
A
#
# COMPACT_ATOMS: atom_id res chain seq x y z
N MET A 1 26.39 16.51 12.58
CA MET A 1 27.51 15.80 11.93
C MET A 1 28.45 16.85 11.37
N ASN A 2 29.76 16.59 11.35
CA ASN A 2 30.73 17.46 10.69
C ASN A 2 30.99 16.98 9.25
N MET A 3 31.79 17.73 8.49
CA MET A 3 32.02 17.41 7.08
C MET A 3 32.75 16.06 6.87
N ASP A 4 33.60 15.65 7.81
CA ASP A 4 34.29 14.36 7.75
C ASP A 4 33.32 13.19 7.97
N ASP A 5 32.25 13.39 8.74
CA ASP A 5 31.17 12.41 8.87
C ASP A 5 30.40 12.28 7.55
N PHE A 6 30.10 13.39 6.86
CA PHE A 6 29.40 13.37 5.57
C PHE A 6 30.23 12.75 4.45
N LYS A 7 31.54 12.98 4.42
CA LYS A 7 32.46 12.36 3.44
C LYS A 7 32.55 10.84 3.56
N LYS A 8 32.15 10.27 4.70
CA LYS A 8 32.05 8.81 4.89
C LYS A 8 30.72 8.24 4.36
N LEU A 9 29.73 9.10 4.10
CA LEU A 9 28.47 8.71 3.49
C LEU A 9 28.64 8.60 1.98
N LYS A 10 28.01 7.60 1.37
CA LYS A 10 27.90 7.45 -0.09
C LYS A 10 26.89 8.47 -0.65
N LEU A 11 27.25 9.75 -0.62
CA LEU A 11 26.47 10.86 -1.20
C LEU A 11 27.05 11.27 -2.55
N SER A 12 26.25 11.88 -3.42
CA SER A 12 26.75 12.48 -4.65
C SER A 12 27.62 13.70 -4.33
N ASN A 13 28.63 14.00 -5.16
CA ASN A 13 29.47 15.19 -4.96
C ASN A 13 28.63 16.48 -4.89
N THR A 14 27.56 16.57 -5.68
CA THR A 14 26.62 17.69 -5.67
C THR A 14 25.90 17.81 -4.33
N ASP A 15 25.38 16.70 -3.78
CA ASP A 15 24.72 16.72 -2.46
C ASP A 15 25.72 17.09 -1.34
N ILE A 16 26.98 16.65 -1.45
CA ILE A 16 28.06 16.96 -0.50
C ILE A 16 28.37 18.46 -0.52
N GLU A 17 28.55 19.06 -1.70
CA GLU A 17 28.80 20.50 -1.87
C GLU A 17 27.64 21.34 -1.33
N GLU A 18 26.40 20.91 -1.58
CA GLU A 18 25.20 21.58 -1.06
C GLU A 18 25.15 21.52 0.48
N ILE A 19 25.37 20.35 1.06
CA ILE A 19 25.41 20.17 2.52
C ILE A 19 26.53 21.02 3.14
N GLU A 20 27.70 21.09 2.53
CA GLU A 20 28.83 21.89 3.04
C GLU A 20 28.47 23.36 3.16
N GLY A 21 27.77 23.92 2.16
CA GLY A 21 27.26 25.29 2.20
C GLY A 21 26.23 25.50 3.33
N LEU A 22 25.33 24.54 3.52
CA LEU A 22 24.26 24.63 4.53
C LEU A 22 24.75 24.42 5.98
N LEU A 23 25.84 23.69 6.19
CA LEU A 23 26.42 23.47 7.52
C LEU A 23 27.01 24.75 8.14
N GLN A 24 27.29 25.78 7.34
CA GLN A 24 27.78 27.07 7.83
C GLN A 24 26.68 27.91 8.50
N VAL A 25 25.40 27.57 8.26
CA VAL A 25 24.25 28.29 8.82
C VAL A 25 24.10 27.93 10.29
N THR A 26 24.07 28.96 11.14
CA THR A 26 23.81 28.82 12.59
C THR A 26 22.45 29.39 12.94
N ARG A 27 21.92 29.04 14.11
CA ARG A 27 20.61 29.56 14.55
C ARG A 27 20.64 31.08 14.75
N GLU A 28 21.79 31.63 15.17
CA GLU A 28 21.96 33.08 15.36
C GLU A 28 22.33 33.84 14.08
N ASN A 29 22.79 33.16 13.03
CA ASN A 29 23.24 33.82 11.80
C ASN A 29 22.89 32.99 10.54
N PRO A 30 22.03 33.50 9.63
CA PRO A 30 21.44 34.85 9.61
C PRO A 30 20.13 34.98 10.41
N SER A 31 19.42 33.88 10.67
CA SER A 31 18.26 33.82 11.55
C SER A 31 17.88 32.37 11.86
N GLY A 32 17.02 32.18 12.87
CA GLY A 32 16.45 30.87 13.18
C GLY A 32 15.69 30.28 11.99
N GLU A 33 14.98 31.09 11.21
CA GLU A 33 14.24 30.63 10.04
C GLU A 33 15.16 30.05 8.96
N VAL A 34 16.27 30.74 8.66
CA VAL A 34 17.24 30.24 7.67
C VAL A 34 17.94 28.98 8.18
N TYR A 35 18.23 28.91 9.48
CA TYR A 35 18.69 27.68 10.11
C TYR A 35 17.68 26.54 9.91
N ALA A 36 16.39 26.75 10.20
CA ALA A 36 15.36 25.73 10.01
C ALA A 36 15.26 25.26 8.54
N LYS A 37 15.39 26.18 7.57
CA LYS A 37 15.45 25.83 6.14
C LYS A 37 16.66 24.94 5.84
N ALA A 38 17.85 25.33 6.29
CA ALA A 38 19.08 24.56 6.09
C ALA A 38 18.96 23.14 6.69
N GLN A 39 18.48 23.03 7.92
CA GLN A 39 18.27 21.73 8.58
C GLN A 39 17.23 20.86 7.84
N THR A 40 16.17 21.49 7.31
CA THR A 40 15.13 20.80 6.51
C THR A 40 15.73 20.19 5.25
N VAL A 41 16.53 20.96 4.51
CA VAL A 41 17.16 20.52 3.24
C VAL A 41 18.18 19.42 3.49
N ILE A 42 19.08 19.60 4.47
CA ILE A 42 20.06 18.56 4.83
C ILE A 42 19.34 17.25 5.19
N GLY A 43 18.27 17.32 6.00
CA GLY A 43 17.48 16.15 6.34
C GLY A 43 16.83 15.48 5.12
N GLY A 44 16.34 16.27 4.16
CA GLY A 44 15.79 15.77 2.90
C GLY A 44 16.83 15.03 2.03
N LEU A 45 18.02 15.60 1.87
CA LEU A 45 19.13 15.00 1.12
C LEU A 45 19.60 13.69 1.75
N LEU A 46 19.72 13.65 3.09
CA LEU A 46 20.03 12.45 3.84
C LEU A 46 18.97 11.37 3.66
N LEU A 47 17.68 11.73 3.74
CA LEU A 47 16.58 10.78 3.54
C LEU A 47 16.59 10.19 2.11
N LYS A 48 16.78 11.02 1.08
CA LYS A 48 16.90 10.58 -0.32
C LYS A 48 17.99 9.53 -0.51
N ASN A 49 19.07 9.66 0.26
CA ASN A 49 20.21 8.75 0.24
C ASN A 49 20.12 7.63 1.30
N LYS A 50 18.93 7.39 1.88
CA LYS A 50 18.63 6.32 2.86
C LYS A 50 19.33 6.46 4.22
N TYR A 51 19.82 7.65 4.57
CA TYR A 51 20.38 8.00 5.89
C TYR A 51 19.28 8.53 6.82
N ASN A 52 18.28 7.69 7.10
CA ASN A 52 17.03 8.12 7.75
C ASN A 52 17.26 8.60 9.20
N GLN A 53 18.21 8.01 9.93
CA GLN A 53 18.42 8.38 11.34
C GLN A 53 19.11 9.74 11.45
N GLU A 54 20.05 10.01 10.57
CA GLU A 54 20.74 11.27 10.41
C GLU A 54 19.73 12.35 10.01
N ALA A 55 18.86 12.07 9.03
CA ALA A 55 17.78 12.98 8.62
C ALA A 55 16.88 13.39 9.80
N ILE A 56 16.46 12.42 10.63
CA ILE A 56 15.66 12.66 11.84
C ILE A 56 16.41 13.57 12.83
N ASN A 57 17.72 13.43 12.97
CA ASN A 57 18.51 14.27 13.88
C ASN A 57 18.53 15.73 13.42
N TYR A 58 18.66 15.97 12.11
CA TYR A 58 18.58 17.31 11.53
C TYR A 58 17.18 17.93 11.68
N TRP A 59 16.12 17.17 11.42
CA TRP A 59 14.76 17.69 11.62
C TRP A 59 14.42 17.97 13.10
N ASN A 60 14.92 17.16 14.03
CA ASN A 60 14.74 17.39 15.48
C ASN A 60 15.47 18.64 16.00
N SER A 61 16.45 19.17 15.25
CA SER A 61 17.17 20.38 15.66
C SER A 61 16.34 21.65 15.44
N ILE A 62 15.29 21.59 14.61
CA ILE A 62 14.40 22.71 14.30
C ILE A 62 13.48 22.97 15.49
N LYS A 63 13.43 24.22 15.95
CA LYS A 63 12.55 24.65 17.05
C LYS A 63 11.35 25.42 16.53
N LEU A 64 10.26 25.42 17.30
CA LEU A 64 9.05 26.19 16.97
C LEU A 64 9.34 27.69 16.78
N ALA A 65 10.26 28.24 17.57
CA ALA A 65 10.69 29.64 17.46
C ALA A 65 11.53 29.96 16.21
N ASP A 66 12.09 28.94 15.56
CA ASP A 66 12.87 29.11 14.32
C ASP A 66 11.93 29.37 13.14
N SER A 67 10.87 28.57 13.02
CA SER A 67 9.75 28.77 12.09
C SER A 67 8.63 27.78 12.43
N ALA A 68 7.40 28.29 12.65
CA ALA A 68 6.27 27.44 13.02
C ALA A 68 5.93 26.43 11.91
N GLU A 69 5.97 26.86 10.65
CA GLU A 69 5.66 25.99 9.51
C GLU A 69 6.75 24.92 9.29
N LEU A 70 8.03 25.29 9.37
CA LEU A 70 9.12 24.32 9.19
C LEU A 70 9.24 23.37 10.39
N TYR A 71 8.89 23.82 11.59
CA TYR A 71 8.74 22.94 12.75
C TYR A 71 7.65 21.89 12.51
N ALA A 72 6.47 22.32 12.02
CA ALA A 72 5.39 21.41 11.68
C ALA A 72 5.80 20.41 10.59
N LYS A 73 6.51 20.87 9.55
CA LYS A 73 7.09 20.02 8.50
C LYS A 73 8.05 18.98 9.07
N ALA A 74 8.98 19.42 9.93
CA ALA A 74 9.97 18.55 10.56
C ALA A 74 9.31 17.43 11.38
N LYS A 75 8.36 17.80 12.25
CA LYS A 75 7.60 16.83 13.06
C LYS A 75 6.78 15.87 12.20
N PHE A 76 6.18 16.36 11.13
CA PHE A 76 5.45 15.51 10.18
C PHE A 76 6.38 14.48 9.52
N ASN A 77 7.54 14.92 9.03
CA ASN A 77 8.53 14.04 8.39
C ASN A 77 9.07 12.98 9.36
N ILE A 78 9.41 13.37 10.60
CA ILE A 78 9.84 12.42 11.64
C ILE A 78 8.74 11.41 11.94
N GLY A 79 7.49 11.86 12.04
CA GLY A 79 6.34 10.99 12.26
C GLY A 79 6.17 9.96 11.14
N LEU A 80 6.32 10.36 9.87
CA LEU A 80 6.31 9.44 8.73
C LEU A 80 7.43 8.41 8.78
N GLU A 81 8.66 8.81 9.15
CA GLU A 81 9.79 7.88 9.27
C GLU A 81 9.57 6.84 10.38
N TYR A 82 9.01 7.25 11.52
CA TYR A 82 8.62 6.29 12.55
C TYR A 82 7.48 5.37 12.08
N LYS A 83 6.51 5.89 11.31
CA LYS A 83 5.45 5.07 10.72
C LYS A 83 6.01 4.00 9.77
N LYS A 84 6.96 4.35 8.89
CA LYS A 84 7.65 3.41 7.99
C LYS A 84 8.39 2.31 8.75
N LYS A 85 8.98 2.64 9.90
CA LYS A 85 9.60 1.69 10.83
C LYS A 85 8.60 0.91 11.70
N ASN A 86 7.30 1.07 11.47
CA ASN A 86 6.20 0.50 12.27
C ASN A 86 6.23 0.91 13.77
N LEU A 87 6.90 2.03 14.09
CA LEU A 87 6.94 2.63 15.43
C LEU A 87 5.78 3.62 15.60
N TYR A 88 4.55 3.10 15.51
CA TYR A 88 3.34 3.91 15.34
C TYR A 88 3.06 4.88 16.51
N GLN A 89 3.38 4.49 17.74
CA GLN A 89 3.19 5.38 18.89
C GLN A 89 4.11 6.62 18.80
N ARG A 90 5.38 6.42 18.44
CA ARG A 90 6.32 7.54 18.21
C ARG A 90 5.91 8.40 17.01
N ALA A 91 5.31 7.78 16.00
CA ALA A 91 4.75 8.53 14.87
C ALA A 91 3.61 9.46 15.33
N ILE A 92 2.67 8.93 16.12
CA ILE A 92 1.55 9.70 16.69
C ILE A 92 2.06 10.84 17.58
N GLU A 93 3.03 10.58 18.47
CA GLU A 93 3.62 11.60 19.34
C GLU A 93 4.16 12.79 18.54
N ASN A 94 4.87 12.53 17.44
CA ASN A 94 5.37 13.60 16.57
C ASN A 94 4.23 14.33 15.84
N PHE A 95 3.22 13.61 15.36
CA PHE A 95 2.05 14.23 14.73
C PHE A 95 1.23 15.10 15.71
N GLU A 96 1.25 14.79 17.01
CA GLU A 96 0.57 15.55 18.06
C GLU A 96 1.24 16.89 18.38
N GLU A 97 2.51 17.04 18.05
CA GLU A 97 3.22 18.31 18.19
C GLU A 97 2.86 19.35 17.11
N ILE A 98 2.02 18.98 16.14
CA ILE A 98 1.61 19.85 15.03
C ILE A 98 0.25 20.47 15.35
N ASN A 99 0.22 21.80 15.41
CA ASN A 99 -1.01 22.58 15.58
C ASN A 99 -1.45 23.21 14.24
N GLN A 100 -2.76 23.39 14.06
CA GLN A 100 -3.36 24.08 12.92
C GLN A 100 -2.82 25.52 12.76
N GLU A 101 -2.51 26.20 13.86
CA GLU A 101 -1.92 27.55 13.85
C GLU A 101 -0.50 27.58 13.26
N TYR A 102 0.24 26.46 13.34
CA TYR A 102 1.59 26.37 12.80
C TYR A 102 1.58 26.13 11.29
N SER A 103 0.68 25.26 10.84
CA SER A 103 0.42 25.03 9.42
C SER A 103 -0.86 24.21 9.26
N LYS A 104 -1.84 24.77 8.54
CA LYS A 104 -3.06 24.07 8.14
C LYS A 104 -2.76 22.81 7.32
N LEU A 105 -1.77 22.89 6.43
CA LEU A 105 -1.33 21.79 5.57
C LEU A 105 -0.80 20.62 6.40
N TYR A 106 0.20 20.86 7.24
CA TYR A 106 0.81 19.78 8.03
C TYR A 106 -0.12 19.28 9.14
N PHE A 107 -0.98 20.14 9.70
CA PHE A 107 -1.99 19.71 10.66
C PHE A 107 -3.02 18.76 10.03
N SER A 108 -3.52 19.10 8.83
CA SER A 108 -4.44 18.25 8.07
C SER A 108 -3.78 16.90 7.73
N ALA A 109 -2.56 16.93 7.20
CA ALA A 109 -1.81 15.73 6.86
C ALA A 109 -1.52 14.86 8.09
N ALA A 110 -1.09 15.45 9.21
CA ALA A 110 -0.83 14.75 10.46
C ALA A 110 -2.10 14.12 11.05
N SER A 111 -3.21 14.87 11.08
CA SER A 111 -4.52 14.39 11.54
C SER A 111 -4.99 13.21 10.69
N TYR A 112 -4.83 13.31 9.38
CA TYR A 112 -5.13 12.22 8.46
C TYR A 112 -4.30 10.97 8.77
N GLN A 113 -2.98 11.12 8.91
CA GLN A 113 -2.06 10.01 9.17
C GLN A 113 -2.31 9.33 10.51
N LYS A 114 -2.60 10.11 11.56
CA LYS A 114 -3.06 9.59 12.85
C LYS A 114 -4.34 8.77 12.69
N GLY A 115 -5.31 9.26 11.92
CA GLY A 115 -6.54 8.52 11.63
C GLY A 115 -6.28 7.21 10.90
N ILE A 116 -5.36 7.17 9.94
CA ILE A 116 -4.95 5.94 9.25
C ILE A 116 -4.36 4.93 10.25
N ILE A 117 -3.43 5.36 11.12
CA ILE A 117 -2.85 4.49 12.15
C ILE A 117 -3.95 3.96 13.09
N LEU A 118 -4.81 4.84 13.59
CA LEU A 118 -5.87 4.45 14.51
C LEU A 118 -6.85 3.44 13.88
N ASN A 119 -7.30 3.70 12.65
CA ASN A 119 -8.27 2.83 11.97
C ASN A 119 -7.66 1.47 11.58
N TYR A 120 -6.51 1.47 10.91
CA TYR A 120 -5.98 0.26 10.29
C TYR A 120 -5.03 -0.53 11.19
N ILE A 121 -4.34 0.13 12.14
CA ILE A 121 -3.37 -0.53 13.02
C ILE A 121 -3.97 -0.82 14.39
N TYR A 122 -4.62 0.18 14.98
CA TYR A 122 -5.21 0.03 16.32
C TYR A 122 -6.68 -0.39 16.31
N ASN A 123 -7.31 -0.49 15.13
CA ASN A 123 -8.73 -0.79 14.95
C ASN A 123 -9.64 0.12 15.81
N ASN A 124 -9.19 1.35 16.04
CA ASN A 124 -9.90 2.41 16.74
C ASN A 124 -10.47 3.41 15.72
N PHE A 125 -11.48 2.95 14.98
CA PHE A 125 -12.07 3.73 13.90
C PHE A 125 -12.90 4.93 14.42
N GLU A 126 -13.41 4.91 15.66
CA GLU A 126 -14.19 6.03 16.18
C GLU A 126 -13.32 7.28 16.42
N ASP A 127 -12.11 7.12 16.96
CA ASP A 127 -11.19 8.24 17.10
C ASP A 127 -10.59 8.67 15.75
N ALA A 128 -10.38 7.73 14.82
CA ALA A 128 -10.01 8.05 13.44
C ALA A 128 -11.07 8.94 12.76
N LEU A 129 -12.36 8.60 12.91
CA LEU A 129 -13.47 9.41 12.40
C LEU A 129 -13.46 10.83 12.99
N LYS A 130 -13.18 11.00 14.29
CA LYS A 130 -13.08 12.35 14.89
C LYS A 130 -11.98 13.17 14.24
N LEU A 131 -10.79 12.59 14.05
CA LEU A 131 -9.66 13.28 13.41
C LEU A 131 -9.97 13.66 11.96
N TRP A 132 -10.52 12.74 11.17
CA TRP A 132 -10.83 13.03 9.76
C TRP A 132 -11.99 14.02 9.59
N ASN A 133 -13.02 13.99 10.44
CA ASN A 133 -14.10 14.99 10.37
C ASN A 133 -13.64 16.40 10.75
N ASN A 134 -12.52 16.55 11.47
CA ASN A 134 -11.96 17.85 11.81
C ASN A 134 -11.18 18.49 10.66
N ILE A 135 -10.86 17.74 9.60
CA ILE A 135 -10.18 18.27 8.41
C ILE A 135 -11.22 18.98 7.56
N LYS A 136 -11.02 20.29 7.35
CA LYS A 136 -11.94 21.13 6.58
C LYS A 136 -11.40 21.42 5.19
N ILE A 137 -12.30 21.62 4.24
CA ILE A 137 -11.95 21.92 2.85
C ILE A 137 -11.21 23.26 2.72
N GLU A 138 -11.47 24.21 3.62
CA GLU A 138 -10.78 25.51 3.68
C GLU A 138 -9.34 25.42 4.20
N ASP A 139 -8.97 24.30 4.84
CA ASP A 139 -7.61 24.06 5.31
C ASP A 139 -6.76 23.44 4.21
N THR A 140 -7.25 22.35 3.60
CA THR A 140 -6.61 21.66 2.47
C THR A 140 -7.67 20.91 1.65
N LYS A 141 -7.76 21.16 0.35
CA LYS A 141 -8.67 20.41 -0.53
C LYS A 141 -8.28 18.93 -0.59
N GLU A 142 -6.98 18.67 -0.68
CA GLU A 142 -6.41 17.33 -0.79
C GLU A 142 -6.63 16.51 0.48
N GLY A 143 -6.35 17.09 1.65
CA GLY A 143 -6.58 16.42 2.93
C GLY A 143 -8.06 16.21 3.20
N PHE A 144 -8.92 17.13 2.79
CA PHE A 144 -10.36 16.97 2.87
C PHE A 144 -10.84 15.80 2.01
N ALA A 145 -10.45 15.75 0.73
CA ALA A 145 -10.81 14.67 -0.19
C ALA A 145 -10.37 13.29 0.35
N ALA A 146 -9.13 13.20 0.85
CA ALA A 146 -8.59 11.99 1.46
C ALA A 146 -9.40 11.56 2.69
N ALA A 147 -9.69 12.51 3.59
CA ALA A 147 -10.47 12.28 4.80
C ALA A 147 -11.89 11.79 4.48
N GLN A 148 -12.60 12.45 3.55
CA GLN A 148 -13.96 12.03 3.17
C GLN A 148 -13.97 10.61 2.60
N TYR A 149 -13.00 10.26 1.74
CA TYR A 149 -12.87 8.91 1.20
C TYR A 149 -12.69 7.85 2.30
N HIS A 150 -11.78 8.06 3.25
CA HIS A 150 -11.55 7.10 4.32
C HIS A 150 -12.69 7.03 5.34
N ILE A 151 -13.36 8.16 5.63
CA ILE A 151 -14.59 8.14 6.42
C ILE A 151 -15.65 7.25 5.74
N ALA A 152 -15.83 7.39 4.43
CA ALA A 152 -16.76 6.56 3.69
C ALA A 152 -16.39 5.07 3.76
N LYS A 153 -15.10 4.72 3.61
CA LYS A 153 -14.62 3.33 3.79
C LYS A 153 -14.94 2.77 5.17
N VAL A 154 -14.85 3.56 6.23
CA VAL A 154 -15.25 3.13 7.58
C VAL A 154 -16.76 2.87 7.64
N TYR A 155 -17.58 3.77 7.10
CA TYR A 155 -19.04 3.56 7.08
C TYR A 155 -19.43 2.32 6.28
N GLU A 156 -18.80 2.09 5.15
CA GLU A 156 -19.01 0.93 4.28
C GLU A 156 -18.57 -0.38 4.97
N THR A 157 -17.36 -0.44 5.51
CA THR A 157 -16.72 -1.72 5.91
C THR A 157 -16.85 -2.05 7.40
N LYS A 158 -17.01 -1.05 8.27
CA LYS A 158 -17.05 -1.23 9.73
C LYS A 158 -18.43 -0.95 10.33
N LYS A 159 -19.23 -0.10 9.67
CA LYS A 159 -20.58 0.27 10.15
C LYS A 159 -21.71 -0.24 9.26
N ASP A 160 -21.40 -0.90 8.15
CA ASP A 160 -22.37 -1.43 7.17
C ASP A 160 -23.44 -0.39 6.76
N ASN A 161 -23.02 0.87 6.63
CA ASN A 161 -23.90 2.00 6.32
C ASN A 161 -23.52 2.64 4.98
N TYR A 162 -24.07 2.06 3.91
CA TYR A 162 -23.77 2.45 2.53
C TYR A 162 -24.33 3.82 2.15
N ILE A 163 -25.48 4.21 2.72
CA ILE A 163 -26.07 5.54 2.46
C ILE A 163 -25.11 6.62 2.95
N LYS A 164 -24.62 6.49 4.18
CA LYS A 164 -23.67 7.43 4.74
C LYS A 164 -22.32 7.38 4.03
N ALA A 165 -21.86 6.19 3.62
CA ALA A 165 -20.66 6.09 2.78
C ALA A 165 -20.81 6.91 1.48
N LEU A 166 -21.94 6.79 0.77
CA LEU A 166 -22.24 7.59 -0.42
C LEU A 166 -22.29 9.10 -0.13
N GLU A 167 -22.90 9.53 0.98
CA GLU A 167 -22.91 10.94 1.39
C GLU A 167 -21.50 11.54 1.52
N TYR A 168 -20.56 10.79 2.08
CA TYR A 168 -19.18 11.23 2.23
C TYR A 168 -18.42 11.21 0.90
N LEU A 169 -18.59 10.16 0.08
CA LEU A 169 -17.93 10.06 -1.24
C LEU A 169 -18.37 11.19 -2.18
N ASN A 170 -19.65 11.54 -2.17
CA ASN A 170 -20.20 12.61 -3.03
C ASN A 170 -19.72 14.03 -2.64
N LYS A 171 -19.03 14.21 -1.50
CA LYS A 171 -18.41 15.48 -1.13
C LYS A 171 -17.05 15.71 -1.81
N VAL A 172 -16.46 14.67 -2.41
CA VAL A 172 -15.16 14.77 -3.06
C VAL A 172 -15.36 15.24 -4.51
N ASN A 173 -14.83 16.41 -4.86
CA ASN A 173 -14.92 16.94 -6.22
C ASN A 173 -13.65 16.67 -7.01
N LYS A 174 -13.80 16.67 -8.35
CA LYS A 174 -12.69 16.50 -9.29
C LYS A 174 -11.58 17.54 -9.12
N ASP A 175 -11.96 18.77 -8.75
CA ASP A 175 -11.04 19.89 -8.56
C ASP A 175 -10.40 19.94 -7.17
N ASP A 176 -10.84 19.08 -6.24
CA ASP A 176 -10.26 19.01 -4.89
C ASP A 176 -8.98 18.18 -4.90
N PHE A 177 -9.11 16.92 -5.32
CA PHE A 177 -7.97 16.05 -5.53
C PHE A 177 -8.32 14.87 -6.44
N LEU A 178 -7.69 14.86 -7.62
CA LEU A 178 -8.11 13.99 -8.72
C LEU A 178 -8.06 12.49 -8.37
N ASN A 179 -7.02 12.02 -7.67
CA ASN A 179 -6.88 10.59 -7.36
C ASN A 179 -7.96 10.14 -6.37
N PHE A 180 -8.23 10.90 -5.31
CA PHE A 180 -9.31 10.57 -4.37
C PHE A 180 -10.70 10.74 -5.00
N TYR A 181 -10.88 11.70 -5.91
CA TYR A 181 -12.10 11.77 -6.70
C TYR A 181 -12.33 10.50 -7.52
N ASN A 182 -11.32 10.02 -8.26
CA ASN A 182 -11.45 8.82 -9.06
C ASN A 182 -11.67 7.56 -8.20
N LEU A 183 -11.01 7.45 -7.04
CA LEU A 183 -11.28 6.39 -6.06
C LEU A 183 -12.71 6.49 -5.51
N ALA A 184 -13.22 7.70 -5.28
CA ALA A 184 -14.58 7.91 -4.81
C ALA A 184 -15.60 7.49 -5.88
N VAL A 185 -15.40 7.86 -7.15
CA VAL A 185 -16.21 7.43 -8.30
C VAL A 185 -16.28 5.90 -8.38
N LEU A 186 -15.13 5.21 -8.32
CA LEU A 186 -15.07 3.75 -8.28
C LEU A 186 -15.88 3.17 -7.12
N ASN A 187 -15.76 3.75 -5.92
CA ASN A 187 -16.44 3.21 -4.74
C ASN A 187 -17.96 3.47 -4.78
N ILE A 188 -18.38 4.65 -5.24
CA ILE A 188 -19.79 4.98 -5.48
C ILE A 188 -20.40 3.98 -6.45
N ALA A 189 -19.72 3.72 -7.58
CA ALA A 189 -20.20 2.77 -8.58
C ALA A 189 -20.32 1.34 -8.01
N ASN A 190 -19.32 0.87 -7.26
CA ASN A 190 -19.37 -0.44 -6.60
C ASN A 190 -20.55 -0.55 -5.61
N ILE A 191 -20.76 0.46 -4.77
CA ILE A 191 -21.86 0.48 -3.81
C ILE A 191 -23.20 0.46 -4.54
N LYS A 192 -23.40 1.31 -5.54
CA LYS A 192 -24.63 1.35 -6.36
C LYS A 192 -24.90 0.01 -7.01
N ALA A 193 -23.89 -0.57 -7.66
CA ALA A 193 -24.01 -1.85 -8.35
C ALA A 193 -24.37 -3.00 -7.39
N TYR A 194 -23.59 -3.22 -6.34
CA TYR A 194 -23.66 -4.48 -5.58
C TYR A 194 -24.39 -4.38 -4.24
N LYS A 195 -24.73 -3.18 -3.79
CA LYS A 195 -25.55 -2.97 -2.58
C LYS A 195 -26.96 -2.53 -2.91
N PHE A 196 -27.15 -1.84 -4.03
CA PHE A 196 -28.46 -1.34 -4.46
C PHE A 196 -28.96 -1.94 -5.78
N ASN A 197 -28.18 -2.81 -6.45
CA ASN A 197 -28.51 -3.39 -7.75
C ASN A 197 -28.77 -2.34 -8.85
N GLU A 198 -28.15 -1.16 -8.72
CA GLU A 198 -28.28 -0.01 -9.62
C GLU A 198 -27.17 -0.04 -10.69
N TYR A 199 -27.17 -1.06 -11.54
CA TYR A 199 -26.07 -1.28 -12.50
C TYR A 199 -25.94 -0.16 -13.54
N LYS A 200 -27.07 0.38 -14.03
CA LYS A 200 -27.07 1.45 -15.05
C LYS A 200 -26.52 2.75 -14.46
N GLU A 201 -26.92 3.07 -13.24
CA GLU A 201 -26.45 4.23 -12.49
C GLU A 201 -24.96 4.09 -12.17
N ALA A 202 -24.50 2.90 -11.80
CA ALA A 202 -23.07 2.63 -11.59
C ALA A 202 -22.24 2.88 -12.86
N ILE A 203 -22.73 2.47 -14.04
CA ILE A 203 -22.08 2.77 -15.34
C ILE A 203 -22.03 4.27 -15.58
N ILE A 204 -23.12 5.01 -15.32
CA ILE A 204 -23.15 6.47 -15.46
C ILE A 204 -22.11 7.11 -14.55
N VAL A 205 -22.02 6.69 -13.29
CA VAL A 205 -21.00 7.18 -12.36
C VAL A 205 -19.60 6.92 -12.91
N LEU A 206 -19.29 5.72 -13.40
CA LEU A 206 -17.99 5.38 -13.96
C LEU A 206 -17.62 6.20 -15.21
N SER A 207 -18.59 6.65 -16.00
CA SER A 207 -18.33 7.55 -17.14
C SER A 207 -17.79 8.93 -16.74
N THR A 208 -17.91 9.31 -15.45
CA THR A 208 -17.36 10.57 -14.92
C THR A 208 -15.87 10.48 -14.57
N LEU A 209 -15.26 9.28 -14.67
CA LEU A 209 -13.85 9.05 -14.36
C LEU A 209 -12.95 9.84 -15.31
N SER A 210 -12.02 10.61 -14.76
CA SER A 210 -11.19 11.54 -15.53
C SER A 210 -10.28 10.84 -16.55
N GLU A 211 -10.07 11.42 -17.74
CA GLU A 211 -9.10 10.88 -18.70
C GLU A 211 -7.66 10.82 -18.15
N ARG A 212 -7.31 11.73 -17.24
CA ARG A 212 -6.00 11.77 -16.55
C ARG A 212 -5.91 10.82 -15.35
N THR A 213 -6.72 9.77 -15.32
CA THR A 213 -6.73 8.79 -14.22
C THR A 213 -5.52 7.88 -14.32
N GLU A 214 -4.91 7.57 -13.18
CA GLU A 214 -3.82 6.62 -13.08
C GLU A 214 -4.22 5.25 -13.65
N ASP A 215 -3.26 4.56 -14.28
CA ASP A 215 -3.47 3.28 -14.95
C ASP A 215 -4.16 2.25 -14.05
N ASP A 216 -3.75 2.13 -12.78
CA ASP A 216 -4.31 1.13 -11.86
C ASP A 216 -5.79 1.39 -11.53
N ILE A 217 -6.16 2.66 -11.30
CA ILE A 217 -7.55 3.06 -11.05
C ILE A 217 -8.38 2.86 -12.32
N ARG A 218 -7.83 3.19 -13.49
CA ARG A 218 -8.49 2.98 -14.78
C ARG A 218 -8.75 1.50 -15.05
N ILE A 219 -7.75 0.63 -14.83
CA ILE A 219 -7.87 -0.82 -14.99
C ILE A 219 -9.00 -1.39 -14.12
N LYS A 220 -9.11 -0.95 -12.87
CA LYS A 220 -10.20 -1.35 -11.97
C LYS A 220 -11.57 -0.87 -12.45
N ALA A 221 -11.64 0.35 -12.99
CA ALA A 221 -12.87 0.89 -13.54
C ALA A 221 -13.32 0.11 -14.78
N ASP A 222 -12.38 -0.21 -15.68
CA ASP A 222 -12.66 -1.03 -16.86
C ASP A 222 -13.11 -2.44 -16.44
N TYR A 223 -12.45 -3.05 -15.44
CA TYR A 223 -12.88 -4.35 -14.92
C TYR A 223 -14.30 -4.30 -14.35
N LEU A 224 -14.62 -3.26 -13.57
CA LEU A 224 -15.96 -3.06 -13.03
C LEU A 224 -16.98 -2.83 -14.15
N LEU A 225 -16.69 -1.99 -15.15
CA LEU A 225 -17.55 -1.81 -16.33
C LEU A 225 -17.82 -3.13 -17.04
N GLY A 226 -16.78 -3.96 -17.22
CA GLY A 226 -16.92 -5.31 -17.77
C GLY A 226 -17.92 -6.15 -16.99
N LYS A 227 -17.80 -6.18 -15.65
CA LYS A 227 -18.77 -6.88 -14.78
C LYS A 227 -20.18 -6.29 -14.88
N LEU A 228 -20.34 -4.97 -14.88
CA LEU A 228 -21.66 -4.34 -14.96
C LEU A 228 -22.36 -4.62 -16.28
N HIS A 229 -21.62 -4.58 -17.40
CA HIS A 229 -22.15 -4.98 -18.70
C HIS A 229 -22.48 -6.48 -18.75
N PHE A 230 -21.68 -7.32 -18.09
CA PHE A 230 -21.94 -8.75 -17.95
C PHE A 230 -23.26 -9.03 -17.21
N GLU A 231 -23.50 -8.36 -16.07
CA GLU A 231 -24.77 -8.46 -15.31
C GLU A 231 -25.98 -7.97 -16.11
N LEU A 232 -25.77 -7.07 -17.07
CA LEU A 232 -26.81 -6.58 -17.98
C LEU A 232 -26.95 -7.44 -19.25
N GLU A 233 -26.30 -8.61 -19.30
CA GLU A 233 -26.26 -9.54 -20.44
C GLU A 233 -25.74 -8.90 -21.74
N LYS A 234 -24.97 -7.81 -21.62
CA LYS A 234 -24.31 -7.11 -22.73
C LYS A 234 -22.91 -7.66 -22.94
N TYR A 235 -22.83 -8.92 -23.37
CA TYR A 235 -21.57 -9.68 -23.38
C TYR A 235 -20.52 -9.11 -24.35
N GLU A 236 -20.92 -8.48 -25.45
CA GLU A 236 -19.99 -7.86 -26.40
C GLU A 236 -19.27 -6.65 -25.77
N GLU A 237 -20.03 -5.78 -25.10
CA GLU A 237 -19.47 -4.65 -24.36
C GLU A 237 -18.66 -5.11 -23.15
N ALA A 238 -19.16 -6.12 -22.42
CA ALA A 238 -18.45 -6.71 -21.30
C ALA A 238 -17.07 -7.23 -21.74
N GLU A 239 -17.00 -7.99 -22.84
CA GLU A 239 -15.73 -8.48 -23.39
C GLU A 239 -14.76 -7.33 -23.70
N LYS A 240 -15.23 -6.26 -24.34
CA LYS A 240 -14.37 -5.09 -24.65
C LYS A 240 -13.70 -4.52 -23.41
N TYR A 241 -14.44 -4.37 -22.32
CA TYR A 241 -13.90 -3.86 -21.05
C TYR A 241 -12.98 -4.87 -20.34
N PHE A 242 -13.26 -6.17 -20.42
CA PHE A 242 -12.33 -7.19 -19.93
C PHE A 242 -11.03 -7.23 -20.74
N GLN A 243 -11.07 -6.95 -22.05
CA GLN A 243 -9.86 -6.81 -22.86
C GLN A 243 -8.98 -5.65 -22.42
N LEU A 244 -9.56 -4.56 -21.90
CA LEU A 244 -8.81 -3.42 -21.36
C LEU A 244 -8.21 -3.75 -19.99
N SER A 245 -9.01 -4.31 -19.09
CA SER A 245 -8.58 -4.60 -17.72
C SER A 245 -7.58 -5.77 -17.59
N LYS A 246 -7.47 -6.65 -18.59
CA LYS A 246 -6.50 -7.76 -18.59
C LYS A 246 -5.04 -7.33 -18.39
N LYS A 247 -4.69 -6.05 -18.67
CA LYS A 247 -3.34 -5.51 -18.45
C LYS A 247 -2.91 -5.58 -16.99
N GLY A 248 -3.85 -5.37 -16.04
CA GLY A 248 -3.57 -5.43 -14.60
C GLY A 248 -4.34 -6.52 -13.84
N ILE A 249 -5.43 -7.05 -14.40
CA ILE A 249 -6.24 -8.12 -13.82
C ILE A 249 -6.36 -9.27 -14.83
N PRO A 250 -5.25 -9.97 -15.15
CA PRO A 250 -5.21 -10.88 -16.30
C PRO A 250 -6.08 -12.12 -16.12
N TYR A 251 -6.02 -12.78 -14.96
CA TYR A 251 -6.69 -14.07 -14.76
C TYR A 251 -8.21 -13.93 -14.86
N GLU A 252 -8.82 -13.07 -14.04
CA GLU A 252 -10.26 -12.89 -14.01
C GLU A 252 -10.78 -12.34 -15.34
N SER A 253 -10.06 -11.39 -15.95
CA SER A 253 -10.46 -10.82 -17.23
C SER A 253 -10.43 -11.86 -18.35
N LEU A 254 -9.42 -12.73 -18.40
CA LEU A 254 -9.34 -13.81 -19.39
C LEU A 254 -10.45 -14.85 -19.22
N CYS A 255 -10.79 -15.19 -17.97
CA CYS A 255 -11.95 -16.03 -17.68
C CYS A 255 -13.22 -15.40 -18.22
N PHE A 256 -13.50 -14.14 -17.89
CA PHE A 256 -14.70 -13.46 -18.36
C PHE A 256 -14.74 -13.25 -19.88
N ILE A 257 -13.61 -12.93 -20.53
CA ILE A 257 -13.53 -12.87 -22.00
C ILE A 257 -13.98 -14.20 -22.62
N SER A 258 -13.48 -15.31 -22.08
CA SER A 258 -13.80 -16.65 -22.58
C SER A 258 -15.29 -16.97 -22.34
N ILE A 259 -15.80 -16.63 -21.16
CA ILE A 259 -17.21 -16.81 -20.81
C ILE A 259 -18.12 -15.97 -21.72
N CYS A 260 -17.84 -14.67 -21.91
CA CYS A 260 -18.62 -13.81 -22.80
C CYS A 260 -18.75 -14.40 -24.21
N ARG A 261 -17.65 -14.89 -24.78
CA ARG A 261 -17.64 -15.52 -26.12
C ARG A 261 -18.51 -16.76 -26.21
N LEU A 262 -18.54 -17.57 -25.14
CA LEU A 262 -19.40 -18.75 -25.07
C LEU A 262 -20.88 -18.36 -24.92
N LEU A 263 -21.17 -17.33 -24.11
CA LEU A 263 -22.54 -16.86 -23.88
C LEU A 263 -23.15 -16.16 -25.11
N MET A 264 -22.33 -15.60 -26.00
CA MET A 264 -22.79 -14.98 -27.25
C MET A 264 -23.15 -16.00 -28.36
N ASN A 265 -22.77 -17.28 -28.22
CA ASN A 265 -23.01 -18.30 -29.23
C ASN A 265 -24.04 -19.32 -28.74
N GLU A 266 -25.15 -19.47 -29.47
CA GLU A 266 -26.26 -20.37 -29.10
C GLU A 266 -25.79 -21.82 -28.89
N ASP A 267 -24.85 -22.32 -29.69
CA ASP A 267 -24.35 -23.70 -29.60
C ASP A 267 -23.56 -23.95 -28.31
N THR A 268 -22.93 -22.91 -27.75
CA THR A 268 -22.09 -23.01 -26.56
C THR A 268 -22.66 -22.32 -25.33
N LEU A 269 -23.83 -21.69 -25.44
CA LEU A 269 -24.52 -20.97 -24.37
C LEU A 269 -24.63 -21.82 -23.10
N SER A 270 -25.11 -23.07 -23.23
CA SER A 270 -25.28 -23.97 -22.08
C SER A 270 -23.96 -24.29 -21.36
N PHE A 271 -22.85 -24.36 -22.10
CA PHE A 271 -21.52 -24.54 -21.54
C PHE A 271 -21.00 -23.25 -20.90
N GLY A 272 -21.23 -22.10 -21.56
CA GLY A 272 -20.93 -20.78 -21.02
C GLY A 272 -21.58 -20.54 -19.66
N VAL A 273 -22.88 -20.85 -19.51
CA VAL A 273 -23.62 -20.72 -18.24
C VAL A 273 -22.96 -21.57 -17.13
N LYS A 274 -22.67 -22.85 -17.39
CA LYS A 274 -22.00 -23.73 -16.42
C LYS A 274 -20.60 -23.22 -16.05
N LEU A 275 -19.86 -22.67 -17.02
CA LEU A 275 -18.55 -22.11 -16.78
C LEU A 275 -18.62 -20.84 -15.92
N THR A 276 -19.64 -19.98 -16.13
CA THR A 276 -19.92 -18.84 -15.26
C THR A 276 -20.16 -19.29 -13.82
N GLU A 277 -21.02 -20.29 -13.62
CA GLU A 277 -21.31 -20.85 -12.29
C GLU A 277 -20.04 -21.37 -11.62
N LEU A 278 -19.25 -22.18 -12.34
CA LEU A 278 -17.97 -22.71 -11.84
C LEU A 278 -17.00 -21.60 -11.45
N PHE A 279 -16.91 -20.55 -12.27
CA PHE A 279 -16.07 -19.39 -11.98
C PHE A 279 -16.55 -18.66 -10.72
N CYS A 280 -17.86 -18.42 -10.57
CA CYS A 280 -18.43 -17.81 -9.36
C CYS A 280 -18.15 -18.65 -8.11
N TYR A 281 -18.39 -19.97 -8.14
CA TYR A 281 -18.05 -20.85 -7.01
C TYR A 281 -16.57 -20.82 -6.67
N THR A 282 -15.70 -20.79 -7.68
CA THR A 282 -14.25 -20.67 -7.47
C THR A 282 -13.91 -19.35 -6.76
N ARG A 283 -14.54 -18.24 -7.14
CA ARG A 283 -14.36 -16.93 -6.50
C ARG A 283 -14.88 -16.91 -5.06
N ASP A 284 -16.01 -17.56 -4.80
CA ASP A 284 -16.57 -17.66 -3.44
C ASP A 284 -15.65 -18.49 -2.55
N ILE A 285 -15.15 -19.63 -3.03
CA ILE A 285 -14.16 -20.45 -2.32
C ILE A 285 -12.90 -19.64 -2.02
N ILE A 286 -12.33 -18.95 -3.01
CA ILE A 286 -11.15 -18.10 -2.81
C ILE A 286 -11.42 -17.00 -1.76
N THR A 287 -12.61 -16.40 -1.79
CA THR A 287 -13.01 -15.36 -0.83
C THR A 287 -13.14 -15.92 0.59
N LEU A 288 -13.67 -17.12 0.75
CA LEU A 288 -13.77 -17.81 2.04
C LEU A 288 -12.41 -18.27 2.57
N LEU A 289 -11.51 -18.69 1.68
CA LEU A 289 -10.14 -19.09 2.03
C LEU A 289 -9.20 -17.90 2.23
N LYS A 290 -9.65 -16.68 1.92
CA LYS A 290 -8.86 -15.47 2.10
C LYS A 290 -8.61 -15.23 3.59
N ILE A 291 -7.34 -15.23 3.96
CA ILE A 291 -6.91 -14.97 5.32
C ILE A 291 -7.03 -13.48 5.62
N GLU A 292 -7.87 -13.11 6.59
CA GLU A 292 -8.00 -11.73 7.08
C GLU A 292 -7.67 -11.63 8.57
N PHE A 293 -6.50 -11.07 8.89
CA PHE A 293 -5.99 -10.97 10.27
C PHE A 293 -6.82 -10.08 11.22
N ASP A 294 -7.77 -9.29 10.70
CA ASP A 294 -8.46 -8.23 11.44
C ASP A 294 -9.96 -8.47 11.66
N THR A 295 -10.48 -9.64 11.27
CA THR A 295 -11.89 -9.97 11.52
C THR A 295 -12.08 -10.40 12.97
N LYS A 296 -12.93 -9.65 13.70
CA LYS A 296 -13.50 -10.14 14.96
C LYS A 296 -14.59 -11.14 14.62
N VAL A 297 -14.33 -12.43 14.74
CA VAL A 297 -15.39 -13.43 14.79
C VAL A 297 -15.93 -13.45 16.23
N ASN A 298 -17.18 -13.05 16.44
CA ASN A 298 -17.88 -13.13 17.73
C ASN A 298 -17.17 -12.45 18.92
N ASN A 299 -16.60 -11.25 18.74
CA ASN A 299 -15.85 -10.52 19.77
C ASN A 299 -14.63 -11.28 20.36
N LEU A 300 -14.27 -12.43 19.80
CA LEU A 300 -13.02 -13.10 20.09
C LEU A 300 -11.92 -12.48 19.23
N LYS A 301 -10.76 -12.25 19.85
CA LYS A 301 -9.56 -11.78 19.15
C LYS A 301 -9.21 -12.83 18.08
N SER A 302 -8.92 -12.42 16.85
CA SER A 302 -8.49 -13.34 15.79
C SER A 302 -7.33 -14.21 16.32
N LEU A 303 -7.47 -15.52 16.18
CA LEU A 303 -6.43 -16.48 16.58
C LEU A 303 -5.22 -16.35 15.64
N GLU A 304 -5.49 -16.03 14.38
CA GLU A 304 -4.52 -15.90 13.30
C GLU A 304 -4.15 -14.43 13.10
N ARG A 305 -2.97 -14.04 13.60
CA ARG A 305 -2.50 -12.63 13.56
C ARG A 305 -1.22 -12.43 12.75
N LYS A 306 -0.57 -13.53 12.37
CA LYS A 306 0.75 -13.55 11.73
C LYS A 306 0.85 -14.78 10.84
N LEU A 307 1.56 -14.64 9.72
CA LEU A 307 2.01 -15.78 8.92
C LEU A 307 3.51 -15.94 9.13
N ALA A 308 3.98 -17.17 9.18
CA ALA A 308 5.38 -17.49 9.29
C ALA A 308 5.86 -18.31 8.10
N HIS A 309 7.11 -18.07 7.70
CA HIS A 309 7.84 -18.90 6.78
C HIS A 309 9.12 -19.40 7.46
N TYR A 310 9.24 -20.71 7.58
CA TYR A 310 10.42 -21.35 8.15
C TYR A 310 11.44 -21.57 7.06
N THR A 311 12.67 -21.11 7.29
CA THR A 311 13.74 -21.19 6.30
C THR A 311 15.10 -21.25 6.97
N SER A 312 16.16 -21.53 6.20
CA SER A 312 17.54 -21.50 6.70
C SER A 312 18.04 -20.08 6.94
N THR A 313 19.05 -19.94 7.80
CA THR A 313 19.74 -18.66 8.04
C THR A 313 20.35 -18.10 6.76
N ASP A 314 20.96 -18.95 5.93
CA ASP A 314 21.52 -18.58 4.63
C ASP A 314 20.44 -18.02 3.68
N THR A 315 19.29 -18.69 3.57
CA THR A 315 18.20 -18.21 2.72
C THR A 315 17.63 -16.89 3.25
N CYS A 316 17.45 -16.75 4.56
CA CYS A 316 17.04 -15.50 5.18
C CYS A 316 18.01 -14.36 4.87
N ASN A 317 19.33 -14.58 4.99
CA ASN A 317 20.33 -13.56 4.69
C ASN A 317 20.28 -13.11 3.23
N LYS A 318 20.05 -14.05 2.29
CA LYS A 318 19.81 -13.74 0.87
C LYS A 318 18.54 -12.92 0.64
N LEU A 319 17.48 -13.16 1.42
CA LEU A 319 16.22 -12.43 1.34
C LEU A 319 16.32 -11.02 1.97
N MET A 320 17.12 -10.84 3.02
CA MET A 320 17.25 -9.58 3.76
C MET A 320 18.37 -8.67 3.22
N ASN A 321 19.35 -9.22 2.49
CA ASN A 321 20.52 -8.53 1.97
C ASN A 321 21.33 -7.79 3.04
N ASP A 322 21.83 -8.53 4.03
CA ASP A 322 22.66 -7.97 5.12
C ASP A 322 24.15 -7.86 4.74
N SER A 323 24.51 -8.08 3.46
CA SER A 323 25.86 -7.85 2.95
C SER A 323 26.08 -6.36 2.66
N LEU A 324 27.21 -5.82 3.10
CA LEU A 324 27.69 -4.45 2.81
C LEU A 324 27.93 -4.15 1.30
N GLU A 325 27.63 -5.10 0.42
CA GLU A 325 27.77 -5.00 -1.02
C GLU A 325 26.42 -4.61 -1.67
N GLU A 326 26.48 -3.82 -2.74
CA GLU A 326 25.33 -3.25 -3.47
C GLU A 326 24.54 -4.28 -4.29
N THR A 327 24.41 -5.52 -3.83
CA THR A 327 23.52 -6.50 -4.46
C THR A 327 22.09 -6.27 -3.98
N SER A 328 21.10 -6.41 -4.86
CA SER A 328 19.69 -6.36 -4.46
C SER A 328 19.30 -7.63 -3.68
N PRO A 329 18.38 -7.54 -2.70
CA PRO A 329 17.86 -8.71 -2.02
C PRO A 329 17.24 -9.72 -3.00
N SER A 330 17.38 -11.00 -2.71
CA SER A 330 16.78 -12.05 -3.53
C SER A 330 15.25 -12.06 -3.35
N SER A 331 14.50 -12.22 -4.44
CA SER A 331 13.05 -12.40 -4.36
C SER A 331 12.68 -13.72 -3.67
N PHE A 332 11.53 -13.73 -2.99
CA PHE A 332 10.97 -14.95 -2.42
C PHE A 332 10.73 -15.99 -3.54
N ARG A 333 11.30 -17.19 -3.40
CA ARG A 333 11.22 -18.24 -4.42
C ARG A 333 10.02 -19.14 -4.15
N LEU A 334 9.24 -19.42 -5.19
CA LEU A 334 8.19 -20.43 -5.16
C LEU A 334 8.79 -21.81 -5.51
N ASN A 335 8.34 -22.86 -4.84
CA ASN A 335 8.75 -24.24 -5.12
C ASN A 335 7.73 -24.91 -6.04
N THR A 336 8.18 -25.84 -6.88
CA THR A 336 7.26 -26.64 -7.69
C THR A 336 6.42 -27.55 -6.79
N ILE A 337 5.14 -27.70 -7.08
CA ILE A 337 4.29 -28.66 -6.35
C ILE A 337 4.76 -30.11 -6.56
N SER A 338 5.52 -30.38 -7.62
CA SER A 338 6.04 -31.71 -7.92
C SER A 338 7.09 -32.20 -6.93
N ASN A 339 7.71 -31.29 -6.18
CA ASN A 339 8.80 -31.58 -5.24
C ASN A 339 8.37 -31.39 -3.78
N VAL A 340 7.06 -31.39 -3.50
CA VAL A 340 6.57 -31.34 -2.12
C VAL A 340 6.87 -32.65 -1.39
N ASN A 341 7.07 -32.57 -0.08
CA ASN A 341 7.47 -33.72 0.75
C ASN A 341 6.41 -34.82 0.79
N ASP A 342 5.13 -34.51 0.55
CA ASP A 342 4.04 -35.47 0.47
C ASP A 342 3.64 -35.70 -0.99
N PRO A 343 4.01 -36.82 -1.62
CA PRO A 343 3.63 -37.14 -3.00
C PRO A 343 2.11 -37.22 -3.25
N SER A 344 1.30 -37.29 -2.19
CA SER A 344 -0.16 -37.28 -2.24
C SER A 344 -0.77 -35.88 -2.21
N GLU A 345 -0.01 -34.85 -1.84
CA GLU A 345 -0.47 -33.47 -1.78
C GLU A 345 -0.89 -32.99 -3.19
N GLY A 346 -2.12 -32.47 -3.30
CA GLY A 346 -2.74 -32.09 -4.57
C GLY A 346 -3.43 -33.24 -5.36
N GLN A 347 -3.17 -34.51 -5.04
CA GLN A 347 -3.83 -35.64 -5.72
C GLN A 347 -5.33 -35.74 -5.42
N VAL A 348 -5.77 -35.28 -4.25
CA VAL A 348 -7.20 -35.25 -3.88
C VAL A 348 -8.00 -34.29 -4.78
N LEU A 349 -7.55 -33.04 -4.89
CA LEU A 349 -8.16 -32.04 -5.79
C LEU A 349 -8.11 -32.52 -7.24
N ARG A 350 -7.02 -33.17 -7.62
CA ARG A 350 -6.83 -33.73 -8.95
C ARG A 350 -7.83 -34.84 -9.29
N ARG A 351 -8.04 -35.81 -8.39
CA ARG A 351 -9.04 -36.88 -8.57
C ARG A 351 -10.45 -36.31 -8.73
N TYR A 352 -10.75 -35.27 -7.96
CA TYR A 352 -12.03 -34.56 -8.02
C TYR A 352 -12.24 -33.86 -9.38
N LEU A 353 -11.26 -33.10 -9.86
CA LEU A 353 -11.37 -32.35 -11.13
C LEU A 353 -11.37 -33.23 -12.38
N SER A 354 -10.78 -34.42 -12.31
CA SER A 354 -10.54 -35.27 -13.48
C SER A 354 -11.68 -36.24 -13.79
N ASN A 355 -12.76 -36.30 -12.98
CA ASN A 355 -13.79 -37.36 -13.03
C ASN A 355 -13.19 -38.77 -13.23
N TYR A 356 -12.01 -39.02 -12.67
CA TYR A 356 -11.16 -40.12 -13.11
C TYR A 356 -11.48 -41.42 -12.39
N ASP A 357 -11.66 -42.46 -13.20
CA ASP A 357 -11.98 -43.83 -12.79
C ASP A 357 -10.78 -44.51 -12.08
N GLN A 358 -11.09 -45.43 -11.16
CA GLN A 358 -10.25 -45.79 -10.00
C GLN A 358 -8.97 -46.63 -10.26
N GLU A 359 -8.48 -46.79 -11.50
CA GLU A 359 -7.57 -47.91 -11.81
C GLU A 359 -6.05 -47.64 -11.88
N SER A 360 -5.52 -46.48 -11.49
CA SER A 360 -4.05 -46.29 -11.42
C SER A 360 -3.59 -45.51 -10.20
N PRO A 361 -2.80 -46.12 -9.29
CA PRO A 361 -2.57 -45.52 -7.99
C PRO A 361 -1.55 -44.35 -7.98
N TYR A 362 -0.71 -44.13 -9.01
CA TYR A 362 0.39 -43.15 -8.87
C TYR A 362 0.89 -42.38 -10.10
N ASN A 363 0.40 -42.57 -11.33
CA ASN A 363 1.04 -41.91 -12.49
C ASN A 363 0.09 -41.08 -13.32
N LEU A 364 -0.21 -39.93 -12.75
CA LEU A 364 -0.94 -38.88 -13.42
C LEU A 364 0.18 -37.82 -13.59
N LYS A 365 0.73 -37.64 -14.80
CA LYS A 365 1.80 -36.65 -15.06
C LYS A 365 1.20 -35.25 -15.15
N LEU A 366 1.85 -34.25 -14.54
CA LEU A 366 1.55 -32.84 -14.83
C LEU A 366 1.92 -32.59 -16.30
N ASP A 367 1.19 -31.73 -16.98
CA ASP A 367 1.57 -31.28 -18.33
C ASP A 367 2.96 -30.63 -18.23
N ASP A 368 3.91 -31.09 -19.04
CA ASP A 368 5.29 -30.59 -19.05
C ASP A 368 5.37 -29.09 -19.42
N ASN A 369 4.28 -28.52 -19.95
CA ASN A 369 4.17 -27.10 -20.27
C ASN A 369 3.47 -26.27 -19.18
N LEU A 370 2.85 -26.90 -18.17
CA LEU A 370 2.09 -26.21 -17.11
C LEU A 370 2.58 -26.63 -15.73
N HIS A 371 3.48 -25.82 -15.17
CA HIS A 371 4.01 -26.00 -13.81
C HIS A 371 3.25 -25.14 -12.80
N ALA A 372 2.83 -25.74 -11.69
CA ALA A 372 2.31 -25.01 -10.54
C ALA A 372 3.41 -24.83 -9.48
N PHE A 373 3.50 -23.62 -8.95
CA PHE A 373 4.46 -23.24 -7.93
C PHE A 373 3.75 -22.73 -6.68
N ILE A 374 4.26 -23.07 -5.50
CA ILE A 374 3.70 -22.68 -4.21
C ILE A 374 4.76 -22.09 -3.28
N GLY A 375 4.33 -21.14 -2.46
CA GLY A 375 5.06 -20.70 -1.27
C GLY A 375 4.27 -21.15 -0.03
N CYS A 376 4.94 -21.78 0.93
CA CYS A 376 4.29 -22.26 2.14
C CYS A 376 4.43 -21.24 3.27
N PHE A 377 3.28 -20.81 3.80
CA PHE A 377 3.18 -20.00 5.01
C PHE A 377 2.35 -20.75 6.05
N THR A 378 2.65 -20.54 7.32
CA THR A 378 1.93 -21.19 8.43
C THR A 378 1.55 -20.18 9.51
N PHE A 379 0.42 -20.40 10.18
CA PHE A 379 0.03 -19.63 11.37
C PHE A 379 0.88 -19.99 12.61
N ASN A 380 1.57 -21.12 12.58
CA ASN A 380 2.38 -21.64 13.67
C ASN A 380 3.77 -21.00 13.69
N HIS A 381 3.83 -19.69 13.94
CA HIS A 381 5.06 -18.88 13.93
C HIS A 381 6.12 -19.22 14.99
N ASP A 382 5.77 -19.98 16.02
CA ASP A 382 6.69 -20.46 17.06
C ASP A 382 6.43 -21.94 17.37
N SER A 383 6.76 -22.79 16.39
CA SER A 383 6.50 -24.23 16.46
C SER A 383 7.80 -25.01 16.33
N LEU A 384 8.15 -25.72 17.39
CA LEU A 384 9.31 -26.62 17.41
C LEU A 384 9.24 -27.63 16.26
N ASN A 385 8.06 -28.15 15.93
CA ASN A 385 7.90 -29.09 14.82
C ASN A 385 8.23 -28.44 13.48
N GLN A 386 7.85 -27.18 13.27
CA GLN A 386 8.17 -26.46 12.04
C GLN A 386 9.68 -26.17 11.94
N PHE A 387 10.33 -25.79 13.03
CA PHE A 387 11.79 -25.65 13.09
C PHE A 387 12.51 -26.96 12.78
N ARG A 388 12.01 -28.09 13.31
CA ARG A 388 12.59 -29.41 13.06
C ARG A 388 12.45 -29.88 11.62
N LEU A 389 11.38 -29.48 10.92
CA LEU A 389 11.11 -29.96 9.56
C LEU A 389 11.67 -29.03 8.48
N TYR A 390 11.57 -27.71 8.67
CA TYR A 390 11.79 -26.72 7.61
C TYR A 390 12.86 -25.68 7.96
N GLY A 391 13.21 -25.53 9.23
CA GLY A 391 14.24 -24.61 9.71
C GLY A 391 15.59 -25.30 9.93
N LYS A 392 16.05 -26.14 9.00
CA LYS A 392 17.36 -26.79 9.09
C LYS A 392 18.39 -26.05 8.25
N THR A 393 19.56 -25.88 8.83
CA THR A 393 20.80 -25.54 8.14
C THR A 393 21.78 -26.68 8.45
N ASP A 394 22.42 -27.24 7.42
CA ASP A 394 23.37 -28.36 7.50
C ASP A 394 22.84 -29.55 8.32
N ASP A 395 21.57 -29.92 8.08
CA ASP A 395 20.82 -31.00 8.76
C ASP A 395 20.70 -30.87 10.29
N LYS A 396 21.13 -29.75 10.87
CA LYS A 396 21.00 -29.48 12.30
C LYS A 396 19.58 -29.03 12.62
N GLU A 397 18.93 -29.68 13.58
CA GLU A 397 17.59 -29.28 14.04
C GLU A 397 17.61 -27.88 14.67
N ALA A 398 16.56 -27.10 14.41
CA ALA A 398 16.34 -25.76 14.98
C ALA A 398 17.50 -24.76 14.75
N SER A 399 18.27 -24.91 13.66
CA SER A 399 19.35 -23.99 13.29
C SER A 399 18.94 -22.90 12.30
N GLY A 400 17.72 -22.98 11.77
CA GLY A 400 17.11 -21.99 10.88
C GLY A 400 16.30 -20.93 11.62
N LEU A 401 15.43 -20.24 10.89
CA LEU A 401 14.70 -19.07 11.34
C LEU A 401 13.20 -19.18 10.98
N SER A 402 12.37 -18.52 11.77
CA SER A 402 10.95 -18.29 11.48
C SER A 402 10.77 -16.83 11.09
N LEU A 403 10.56 -16.57 9.80
CA LEU A 403 10.24 -15.24 9.29
C LEU A 403 8.77 -14.96 9.53
N VAL A 404 8.45 -14.01 10.40
CA VAL A 404 7.09 -13.71 10.81
C VAL A 404 6.60 -12.43 10.15
N PHE A 405 5.64 -12.57 9.24
CA PHE A 405 5.09 -11.50 8.41
C PHE A 405 3.88 -10.84 9.08
N SER A 406 3.84 -9.51 8.99
CA SER A 406 2.64 -8.74 9.26
C SER A 406 1.69 -8.80 8.07
N LYS A 407 0.40 -8.52 8.28
CA LYS A 407 -0.61 -8.43 7.22
C LYS A 407 -0.14 -7.56 6.04
N ARG A 408 0.51 -6.44 6.33
CA ARG A 408 0.97 -5.47 5.34
C ARG A 408 1.91 -6.06 4.29
N PHE A 409 2.66 -7.12 4.63
CA PHE A 409 3.50 -7.81 3.64
C PHE A 409 2.70 -8.35 2.45
N PHE A 410 1.44 -8.72 2.67
CA PHE A 410 0.56 -9.31 1.66
C PHE A 410 -0.48 -8.32 1.10
N GLN A 411 -0.48 -7.07 1.56
CA GLN A 411 -1.39 -6.04 1.05
C GLN A 411 -0.73 -5.30 -0.11
N THR A 412 -1.49 -5.03 -1.19
CA THR A 412 -1.06 -4.12 -2.24
C THR A 412 -1.03 -2.68 -1.70
N GLU A 413 -0.15 -1.84 -2.23
CA GLU A 413 0.12 -0.45 -1.78
C GLU A 413 -1.08 0.51 -1.86
N GLU A 414 -2.26 0.03 -2.28
CA GLU A 414 -3.51 0.79 -2.40
C GLU A 414 -3.96 1.47 -1.10
N ASP A 415 -3.47 1.02 0.05
CA ASP A 415 -3.71 1.65 1.36
C ASP A 415 -2.79 2.88 1.65
N LEU A 416 -1.91 3.28 0.71
CA LEU A 416 -0.87 4.32 0.92
C LEU A 416 -0.93 5.53 -0.02
N SER A 417 -1.91 5.63 -0.92
CA SER A 417 -1.90 6.62 -2.02
C SER A 417 -1.69 8.08 -1.59
N TYR A 418 -2.22 8.51 -0.44
CA TYR A 418 -2.04 9.89 0.01
C TYR A 418 -0.59 10.23 0.43
N GLU A 419 0.20 9.26 0.87
CA GLU A 419 1.59 9.49 1.33
C GLU A 419 2.54 9.87 0.19
N GLU A 420 2.40 9.19 -0.95
CA GLU A 420 3.22 9.40 -2.14
C GLU A 420 2.86 10.71 -2.83
N ILE A 421 1.59 11.09 -2.77
CA ILE A 421 1.07 12.34 -3.31
C ILE A 421 1.53 13.53 -2.45
N LEU A 422 1.38 13.46 -1.12
CA LEU A 422 1.86 14.53 -0.23
C LEU A 422 3.37 14.68 -0.34
N SER A 423 4.13 13.58 -0.32
CA SER A 423 5.58 13.65 -0.43
C SER A 423 6.04 14.20 -1.80
N SER A 424 5.38 13.84 -2.90
CA SER A 424 5.68 14.42 -4.22
C SER A 424 5.25 15.88 -4.37
N GLN A 425 4.12 16.31 -3.80
CA GLN A 425 3.71 17.71 -3.78
C GLN A 425 4.54 18.59 -2.84
N ILE A 426 5.00 18.05 -1.71
CA ILE A 426 5.93 18.70 -0.77
C ILE A 426 7.33 18.83 -1.39
N ASN A 427 7.77 17.86 -2.19
CA ASN A 427 9.05 17.90 -2.91
C ASN A 427 9.00 18.76 -4.19
N ASN A 428 7.85 18.82 -4.88
CA ASN A 428 7.65 19.64 -6.09
C ASN A 428 7.31 21.10 -5.78
N LYS A 429 6.85 21.43 -4.57
CA LYS A 429 6.97 22.78 -4.00
C LYS A 429 8.38 23.06 -3.49
N GLY A 430 9.40 22.45 -4.12
CA GLY A 430 10.76 22.91 -4.04
C GLY A 430 10.80 24.35 -4.51
N GLU A 431 10.71 25.29 -3.57
CA GLU A 431 11.58 26.45 -3.62
C GLU A 431 12.97 25.87 -3.91
N SER A 432 13.38 25.95 -5.16
CA SER A 432 14.77 25.74 -5.55
C SER A 432 15.55 26.86 -4.89
N PHE A 433 15.87 26.70 -3.61
CA PHE A 433 16.86 27.51 -2.96
C PHE A 433 18.18 27.11 -3.58
N SER A 434 18.56 27.84 -4.62
CA SER A 434 19.93 27.83 -5.07
C SER A 434 20.75 28.46 -3.95
N THR A 435 21.98 28.02 -3.77
CA THR A 435 22.99 28.76 -2.99
C THR A 435 23.14 30.23 -3.42
N LYS A 436 22.53 30.64 -4.55
CA LYS A 436 22.38 32.02 -5.02
C LYS A 436 21.33 32.86 -4.27
N ASP A 437 20.37 32.26 -3.58
CA ASP A 437 19.33 32.96 -2.80
C ASP A 437 19.79 33.27 -1.36
N ILE A 438 21.00 32.82 -1.00
CA ILE A 438 21.75 33.36 0.13
C ILE A 438 22.51 34.56 -0.43
N ASP A 439 21.92 35.75 -0.31
CA ASP A 439 22.51 37.00 -0.82
C ASP A 439 23.99 37.09 -0.45
N SER A 440 24.83 37.07 -1.49
CA SER A 440 26.29 37.21 -1.45
C SER A 440 26.77 38.57 -0.90
N GLU A 441 25.87 39.41 -0.38
CA GLU A 441 26.21 40.67 0.28
C GLU A 441 26.31 40.59 1.81
N THR A 442 25.84 39.52 2.46
CA THR A 442 25.86 39.44 3.93
C THR A 442 27.12 38.78 4.52
N ILE A 443 27.94 38.10 3.69
CA ILE A 443 29.11 37.35 4.16
C ILE A 443 30.44 38.16 4.09
N VAL A 444 30.45 39.36 3.49
CA VAL A 444 31.71 40.12 3.24
C VAL A 444 31.91 41.34 4.18
N LYS A 445 31.21 41.46 5.31
CA LYS A 445 31.35 42.63 6.21
C LYS A 445 31.71 42.37 7.68
N SER A 446 32.37 41.26 7.97
CA SER A 446 32.99 41.08 9.30
C SER A 446 34.31 40.29 9.27
N ILE A 447 35.25 40.77 8.46
CA ILE A 447 36.70 40.73 8.71
C ILE A 447 37.18 42.16 8.48
#